data_AF-A0A4V2WJY3-F1
#
_entry.id   AF-A0A4V2WJY3-F1
#
_cell.length_a   1.000
_cell.length_b   1.000
_cell.length_c   1.000
_cell.angle_alpha   90.00
_cell.angle_beta   90.00
_cell.angle_gamma   90.00
#
_symmetry.space_group_name_H-M   'P 1'
#
loop_
_entity.id
_entity.type
_entity.pdbx_description
1 polymer ?
#
loop_
_entity_poly.entity_id
_entity_poly.type
_entity_poly.pdbx_seq_one_letter_code
_entity_poly.pdbx_strand_id
1 'polypeptide(L)'
;MLPNLTPDVALAERLFATLRERSFDGTGITREAFGPGERMAHALLAEAGEALGLERRVDPVGNLYLTLPGADRAAKRVILGSHLDSVKSGGNYDGAAGVLAGLAAVAGMKRAGFTPARDVTVMAIRAEEAGAWFPTSYPGSRGALGSMRPEELQVRRQDSGRTLAEHMREEGFDPGFVERGERAIGPDGVAAFLEVHIEQGPVLDAEEIPVGIVTGIPGSRRLRAGRVTGEWNHSGATPRKYRRDAGIALAELAVALDEAWCRLEARGHQMVCTFCVLATAPEAGFTKIAGEAQFQLDVRSVNLHSCDALFEVLYDRVAEIEARRGVTFDLGPEAGSRASLMDAGVQAGLARAAETLGVKTLSMASGGGHDAAAFAQAGVPAGMLFVRNQNGSHNPQEAMRMEDFAEACAVAQRFAADFA
;
A
#
# COMPACT_ATOMS: atom_id res chain seq x y z
N MET A 1 -30.52 3.25 19.92
CA MET A 1 -29.16 3.76 20.22
C MET A 1 -28.25 2.57 20.27
N LEU A 2 -27.15 2.60 19.52
CA LEU A 2 -26.12 1.58 19.67
C LEU A 2 -25.50 1.73 21.07
N PRO A 3 -25.10 0.63 21.72
CA PRO A 3 -24.33 0.71 22.95
C PRO A 3 -23.07 1.57 22.72
N ASN A 4 -22.55 2.20 23.78
CA ASN A 4 -21.24 2.85 23.73
C ASN A 4 -20.18 1.75 23.56
N LEU A 5 -19.95 1.36 22.30
CA LEU A 5 -18.92 0.41 21.93
C LEU A 5 -17.55 1.06 22.13
N THR A 6 -16.61 0.30 22.67
CA THR A 6 -15.22 0.73 22.83
C THR A 6 -14.32 -0.40 22.37
N PRO A 7 -13.34 -0.16 21.48
CA PRO A 7 -12.40 -1.19 21.07
C PRO A 7 -11.53 -1.68 22.25
N ASP A 8 -11.05 -2.92 22.21
CA ASP A 8 -10.08 -3.44 23.18
C ASP A 8 -8.64 -3.06 22.81
N VAL A 9 -8.31 -1.78 22.97
CA VAL A 9 -6.96 -1.26 22.60
C VAL A 9 -5.87 -1.92 23.44
N ALA A 10 -6.15 -2.25 24.71
CA ALA A 10 -5.20 -2.92 25.59
C ALA A 10 -4.85 -4.34 25.09
N LEU A 11 -5.79 -5.07 24.48
CA LEU A 11 -5.50 -6.32 23.80
C LEU A 11 -4.54 -6.11 22.63
N ALA A 12 -4.81 -5.13 21.76
CA ALA A 12 -3.94 -4.82 20.62
C ALA A 12 -2.53 -4.42 21.08
N GLU A 13 -2.41 -3.58 22.11
CA GLU A 13 -1.11 -3.16 22.67
C GLU A 13 -0.27 -4.34 23.16
N ARG A 14 -0.88 -5.30 23.88
CA ARG A 14 -0.19 -6.53 24.29
C ARG A 14 0.27 -7.36 23.09
N LEU A 15 -0.57 -7.50 22.07
CA LEU A 15 -0.23 -8.25 20.86
C LEU A 15 0.87 -7.57 20.05
N PHE A 16 0.87 -6.24 19.93
CA PHE A 16 1.98 -5.49 19.34
C PHE A 16 3.29 -5.74 20.09
N ALA A 17 3.28 -5.73 21.42
CA ALA A 17 4.46 -6.01 22.22
C ALA A 17 5.00 -7.42 21.96
N THR A 18 4.12 -8.44 21.93
CA THR A 18 4.50 -9.82 21.62
C THR A 18 4.99 -10.00 20.18
N LEU A 19 4.35 -9.35 19.20
CA LEU A 19 4.83 -9.35 17.82
C LEU A 19 6.24 -8.79 17.75
N ARG A 20 6.48 -7.61 18.35
CA ARG A 20 7.80 -6.97 18.40
C ARG A 20 8.85 -7.89 19.01
N GLU A 21 8.58 -8.42 20.20
CA GLU A 21 9.50 -9.29 20.92
C GLU A 21 9.90 -10.52 20.08
N ARG A 22 8.92 -11.17 19.44
CA ARG A 22 9.13 -12.43 18.73
C ARG A 22 9.61 -12.28 17.28
N SER A 23 9.61 -11.07 16.73
CA SER A 23 10.02 -10.80 15.34
C SER A 23 11.13 -9.74 15.21
N PHE A 24 11.73 -9.34 16.34
CA PHE A 24 12.89 -8.46 16.33
C PHE A 24 14.13 -9.18 15.81
N ASP A 25 14.75 -8.64 14.75
CA ASP A 25 15.91 -9.24 14.08
C ASP A 25 17.27 -8.72 14.60
N GLY A 26 17.25 -7.92 15.67
CA GLY A 26 18.42 -7.20 16.19
C GLY A 26 18.50 -5.74 15.74
N THR A 27 17.78 -5.37 14.68
CA THR A 27 17.73 -4.01 14.13
C THR A 27 16.31 -3.46 14.14
N GLY A 28 15.37 -4.18 13.52
CA GLY A 28 13.96 -3.83 13.42
C GLY A 28 13.11 -5.10 13.43
N ILE A 29 11.97 -5.05 12.75
CA ILE A 29 11.04 -6.18 12.67
C ILE A 29 11.18 -6.89 11.33
N THR A 30 11.29 -8.21 11.37
CA THR A 30 11.31 -9.05 10.18
C THR A 30 10.33 -10.21 10.34
N ARG A 31 9.29 -10.22 9.50
CA ARG A 31 8.31 -11.31 9.37
C ARG A 31 8.18 -11.65 7.90
N GLU A 32 8.93 -12.65 7.45
CA GLU A 32 9.09 -12.93 6.03
C GLU A 32 7.81 -13.50 5.42
N ALA A 33 7.46 -13.05 4.21
CA ALA A 33 6.34 -13.60 3.45
C ALA A 33 6.51 -15.12 3.24
N PHE A 34 5.49 -15.88 3.65
CA PHE A 34 5.51 -17.35 3.72
C PHE A 34 6.74 -17.89 4.46
N GLY A 35 7.15 -17.20 5.52
CA GLY A 35 8.28 -17.58 6.36
C GLY A 35 7.89 -17.79 7.82
N PRO A 36 8.87 -18.19 8.66
CA PRO A 36 8.64 -18.46 10.08
C PRO A 36 8.08 -17.26 10.85
N GLY A 37 8.51 -16.03 10.55
CA GLY A 37 8.04 -14.84 11.23
C GLY A 37 6.56 -14.54 10.96
N GLU A 38 6.12 -14.64 9.70
CA GLU A 38 4.69 -14.49 9.37
C GLU A 38 3.84 -15.64 9.90
N ARG A 39 4.35 -16.89 9.83
CA ARG A 39 3.69 -18.06 10.45
C ARG A 39 3.42 -17.83 11.94
N MET A 40 4.42 -17.33 12.66
CA MET A 40 4.32 -16.98 14.07
C MET A 40 3.24 -15.93 14.32
N ALA A 41 3.22 -14.86 13.52
CA ALA A 41 2.25 -13.78 13.67
C ALA A 41 0.81 -14.25 13.43
N HIS A 42 0.58 -15.07 12.40
CA HIS A 42 -0.75 -15.67 12.15
C HIS A 42 -1.17 -16.62 13.28
N ALA A 43 -0.25 -17.41 13.83
CA ALA A 43 -0.55 -18.29 14.97
C ALA A 43 -0.95 -17.49 16.21
N LEU A 44 -0.20 -16.44 16.54
CA LEU A 44 -0.51 -15.53 17.65
C LEU A 44 -1.91 -14.90 17.50
N LEU A 45 -2.25 -14.43 16.29
CA LEU A 45 -3.58 -13.87 16.03
C LEU A 45 -4.68 -14.93 16.16
N ALA A 46 -4.47 -16.13 15.61
CA ALA A 46 -5.43 -17.22 15.69
C ALA A 46 -5.72 -17.59 17.16
N GLU A 47 -4.69 -17.74 17.98
CA GLU A 47 -4.82 -18.01 19.42
C GLU A 47 -5.61 -16.90 20.13
N ALA A 48 -5.30 -15.63 19.85
CA ALA A 48 -6.02 -14.50 20.43
C ALA A 48 -7.50 -14.47 20.02
N GLY A 49 -7.81 -14.73 18.75
CA GLY A 49 -9.18 -14.82 18.24
C GLY A 49 -9.97 -15.99 18.82
N GLU A 50 -9.35 -17.15 18.94
CA GLU A 50 -9.94 -18.34 19.55
C GLU A 50 -10.20 -18.15 21.05
N ALA A 51 -9.29 -17.49 21.77
CA ALA A 51 -9.49 -17.12 23.18
C ALA A 51 -10.65 -16.14 23.37
N LEU A 52 -10.89 -15.28 22.37
CA LEU A 52 -12.09 -14.46 22.29
C LEU A 52 -13.32 -15.22 21.80
N GLY A 53 -13.22 -16.51 21.48
CA GLY A 53 -14.33 -17.34 20.96
C GLY A 53 -14.86 -16.87 19.61
N LEU A 54 -13.97 -16.41 18.72
CA LEU A 54 -14.29 -16.12 17.31
C LEU A 54 -14.20 -17.40 16.48
N GLU A 55 -14.98 -17.48 15.40
CA GLU A 55 -14.91 -18.60 14.46
C GLU A 55 -13.68 -18.47 13.56
N ARG A 56 -12.76 -19.43 13.65
CA ARG A 56 -11.54 -19.46 12.85
C ARG A 56 -11.76 -20.20 11.53
N ARG A 57 -11.23 -19.63 10.44
CA ARG A 57 -11.05 -20.30 9.14
C ARG A 57 -9.72 -19.87 8.52
N VAL A 58 -9.06 -20.78 7.81
CA VAL A 58 -7.90 -20.46 6.95
C VAL A 58 -8.27 -20.88 5.53
N ASP A 59 -8.00 -20.03 4.54
CA ASP A 59 -8.25 -20.37 3.13
C ASP A 59 -7.07 -21.13 2.49
N PRO A 60 -7.23 -21.69 1.28
CA PRO A 60 -6.17 -22.44 0.61
C PRO A 60 -4.91 -21.64 0.26
N VAL A 61 -4.95 -20.31 0.32
CA VAL A 61 -3.81 -19.41 0.07
C VAL A 61 -3.08 -19.06 1.38
N GLY A 62 -3.70 -19.32 2.53
CA GLY A 62 -3.13 -19.14 3.86
C GLY A 62 -3.57 -17.88 4.58
N ASN A 63 -4.60 -17.17 4.08
CA ASN A 63 -5.19 -16.06 4.81
C ASN A 63 -6.01 -16.58 5.99
N LEU A 64 -5.91 -15.89 7.12
CA LEU A 64 -6.62 -16.22 8.35
C LEU A 64 -7.85 -15.33 8.51
N TYR A 65 -8.98 -15.95 8.85
CA TYR A 65 -10.27 -15.29 9.08
C TYR A 65 -10.75 -15.62 10.49
N LEU A 66 -11.11 -14.59 11.25
CA LEU A 66 -11.67 -14.70 12.60
C LEU A 66 -13.00 -13.96 12.64
N THR A 67 -14.10 -14.71 12.72
CA THR A 67 -15.45 -14.15 12.55
C THR A 67 -16.18 -14.03 13.87
N LEU A 68 -16.71 -12.83 14.14
CA LEU A 68 -17.76 -12.60 15.13
C LEU A 68 -19.12 -12.82 14.43
N PRO A 69 -19.90 -13.85 14.81
CA PRO A 69 -21.17 -14.14 14.18
C PRO A 69 -22.19 -13.01 14.34
N GLY A 70 -22.81 -12.61 13.23
CA GLY A 70 -23.93 -11.69 13.23
C GLY A 70 -25.28 -12.37 13.42
N ALA A 71 -26.33 -11.55 13.53
CA ALA A 71 -27.71 -12.01 13.64
C ALA A 71 -28.21 -12.68 12.35
N ASP A 72 -27.85 -12.13 11.18
CA ASP A 72 -28.07 -12.75 9.87
C ASP A 72 -26.75 -13.27 9.29
N ARG A 73 -26.61 -14.59 9.32
CA ARG A 73 -25.43 -15.34 8.83
C ARG A 73 -25.42 -15.50 7.31
N ALA A 74 -26.53 -15.23 6.63
CA ALA A 74 -26.64 -15.27 5.17
C ALA A 74 -26.32 -13.92 4.53
N ALA A 75 -26.37 -12.82 5.30
CA ALA A 75 -25.97 -11.50 4.83
C ALA A 75 -24.48 -11.46 4.44
N LYS A 76 -24.16 -10.62 3.46
CA LYS A 76 -22.76 -10.36 3.07
C LYS A 76 -22.01 -9.79 4.28
N ARG A 77 -20.83 -10.34 4.58
CA ARG A 77 -20.05 -9.97 5.77
C ARG A 77 -19.33 -8.63 5.60
N VAL A 78 -19.00 -7.97 6.69
CA VAL A 78 -17.99 -6.90 6.72
C VAL A 78 -16.64 -7.53 7.07
N ILE A 79 -15.61 -7.22 6.30
CA ILE A 79 -14.24 -7.65 6.59
C ILE A 79 -13.44 -6.46 7.08
N LEU A 80 -12.80 -6.61 8.25
CA LEU A 80 -11.75 -5.72 8.74
C LEU A 80 -10.42 -6.45 8.55
N GLY A 81 -9.51 -5.94 7.72
CA GLY A 81 -8.29 -6.70 7.43
C GLY A 81 -7.11 -5.87 6.99
N SER A 82 -5.95 -6.47 7.10
CA SER A 82 -4.66 -6.03 6.56
C SER A 82 -3.68 -7.20 6.71
N HIS A 83 -2.38 -6.97 6.78
CA HIS A 83 -1.37 -8.03 6.75
C HIS A 83 -0.55 -8.17 8.04
N LEU A 84 0.21 -9.26 8.14
CA LEU A 84 1.07 -9.56 9.29
C LEU A 84 2.52 -9.89 8.91
N ASP A 85 2.86 -9.97 7.63
CA ASP A 85 4.26 -9.97 7.21
C ASP A 85 4.87 -8.57 7.38
N SER A 86 6.17 -8.45 7.11
CA SER A 86 6.87 -7.18 7.08
C SER A 86 8.00 -7.22 6.07
N VAL A 87 8.48 -6.03 5.70
CA VAL A 87 9.80 -5.90 5.08
C VAL A 87 10.91 -6.29 6.05
N LYS A 88 12.12 -6.47 5.54
CA LYS A 88 13.31 -6.72 6.37
C LYS A 88 13.63 -5.51 7.24
N SER A 89 13.78 -5.71 8.54
CA SER A 89 14.11 -4.70 9.54
C SER A 89 13.16 -3.47 9.48
N GLY A 90 11.89 -3.72 9.22
CA GLY A 90 10.83 -2.71 9.19
C GLY A 90 10.33 -2.33 10.59
N GLY A 91 9.17 -1.68 10.60
CA GLY A 91 8.45 -1.31 11.81
C GLY A 91 7.49 -2.38 12.31
N ASN A 92 6.83 -2.10 13.44
CA ASN A 92 5.95 -3.07 14.09
C ASN A 92 4.45 -2.87 13.79
N TYR A 93 4.10 -1.80 13.09
CA TYR A 93 2.72 -1.33 12.93
C TYR A 93 2.22 -1.44 11.49
N ASP A 94 3.11 -1.33 10.51
CA ASP A 94 2.84 -1.63 9.10
C ASP A 94 2.13 -2.98 8.93
N GLY A 95 0.94 -2.97 8.33
CA GLY A 95 -0.01 -4.09 8.28
C GLY A 95 -0.65 -4.50 9.61
N ALA A 96 0.18 -4.76 10.61
CA ALA A 96 -0.27 -5.29 11.91
C ALA A 96 -1.30 -4.38 12.59
N ALA A 97 -1.22 -3.06 12.37
CA ALA A 97 -2.22 -2.12 12.84
C ALA A 97 -3.63 -2.43 12.31
N GLY A 98 -3.78 -2.79 11.05
CA GLY A 98 -5.08 -3.12 10.48
C GLY A 98 -5.70 -4.36 11.09
N VAL A 99 -4.89 -5.41 11.19
CA VAL A 99 -5.32 -6.70 11.74
C VAL A 99 -5.69 -6.56 13.22
N LEU A 100 -4.85 -5.88 14.00
CA LEU A 100 -5.10 -5.70 15.43
C LEU A 100 -6.21 -4.68 15.71
N ALA A 101 -6.43 -3.69 14.85
CA ALA A 101 -7.59 -2.81 14.93
C ALA A 101 -8.89 -3.59 14.73
N GLY A 102 -8.92 -4.48 13.73
CA GLY A 102 -10.05 -5.39 13.51
C GLY A 102 -10.32 -6.26 14.74
N LEU A 103 -9.27 -6.86 15.31
CA LEU A 103 -9.39 -7.70 16.51
C LEU A 103 -9.88 -6.91 17.72
N ALA A 104 -9.33 -5.71 17.97
CA ALA A 104 -9.76 -4.82 19.05
C ALA A 104 -11.23 -4.40 18.88
N ALA A 105 -11.67 -4.13 17.66
CA ALA A 105 -13.06 -3.80 17.35
C ALA A 105 -14.01 -4.95 17.71
N VAL A 106 -13.76 -6.17 17.23
CA VAL A 106 -14.64 -7.31 17.53
C VAL A 106 -14.58 -7.74 19.00
N ALA A 107 -13.40 -7.62 19.65
CA ALA A 107 -13.26 -7.87 21.09
C ALA A 107 -14.11 -6.88 21.90
N GLY A 108 -14.11 -5.60 21.51
CA GLY A 108 -14.95 -4.57 22.13
C GLY A 108 -16.45 -4.82 21.94
N MET A 109 -16.87 -5.24 20.73
CA MET A 109 -18.27 -5.63 20.48
C MET A 109 -18.69 -6.81 21.36
N LYS A 110 -17.83 -7.84 21.43
CA LYS A 110 -18.09 -9.02 22.25
C LYS A 110 -18.17 -8.70 23.74
N ARG A 111 -17.25 -7.86 24.26
CA ARG A 111 -17.27 -7.41 25.66
C ARG A 111 -18.54 -6.64 26.00
N ALA A 112 -19.09 -5.88 25.05
CA ALA A 112 -20.35 -5.17 25.21
C ALA A 112 -21.60 -6.07 25.05
N GLY A 113 -21.43 -7.36 24.73
CA GLY A 113 -22.55 -8.25 24.41
C GLY A 113 -23.30 -7.85 23.13
N PHE A 114 -22.64 -7.12 22.24
CA PHE A 114 -23.25 -6.64 20.99
C PHE A 114 -23.21 -7.72 19.91
N THR A 115 -24.36 -8.00 19.31
CA THR A 115 -24.47 -8.88 18.13
C THR A 115 -24.64 -8.00 16.89
N PRO A 116 -23.68 -7.98 15.95
CA PRO A 116 -23.82 -7.22 14.71
C PRO A 116 -24.93 -7.81 13.83
N ALA A 117 -25.52 -7.02 12.93
CA ALA A 117 -26.61 -7.52 12.08
C ALA A 117 -26.14 -8.58 11.07
N ARG A 118 -24.89 -8.48 10.64
CA ARG A 118 -24.19 -9.38 9.71
C ARG A 118 -22.85 -9.76 10.32
N ASP A 119 -22.22 -10.78 9.76
CA ASP A 119 -20.89 -11.18 10.20
C ASP A 119 -19.86 -10.06 10.10
N VAL A 120 -19.03 -9.93 11.14
CA VAL A 120 -17.83 -9.10 11.13
C VAL A 120 -16.63 -10.03 11.21
N THR A 121 -15.83 -10.06 10.15
CA THR A 121 -14.66 -10.94 10.05
C THR A 121 -13.37 -10.11 10.10
N VAL A 122 -12.49 -10.44 11.04
CA VAL A 122 -11.11 -9.96 11.03
C VAL A 122 -10.30 -10.85 10.08
N MET A 123 -9.61 -10.27 9.12
CA MET A 123 -8.79 -10.99 8.15
C MET A 123 -7.32 -10.58 8.30
N ALA A 124 -6.45 -11.55 8.61
CA ALA A 124 -5.01 -11.40 8.42
C ALA A 124 -4.65 -11.96 7.05
N ILE A 125 -4.36 -11.04 6.14
CA ILE A 125 -3.97 -11.29 4.77
C ILE A 125 -2.50 -11.66 4.75
N ARG A 126 -2.19 -12.68 3.98
CA ARG A 126 -0.86 -13.24 3.88
C ARG A 126 -0.04 -12.50 2.83
N ALA A 127 1.19 -12.18 3.18
CA ALA A 127 2.25 -11.75 2.29
C ALA A 127 1.88 -10.49 1.46
N GLU A 128 1.38 -9.44 2.09
CA GLU A 128 1.10 -8.17 1.39
C GLU A 128 2.41 -7.51 0.96
N GLU A 129 3.38 -7.47 1.88
CA GLU A 129 4.75 -6.99 1.70
C GLU A 129 5.62 -8.00 0.94
N ALA A 130 4.98 -8.90 0.17
CA ALA A 130 5.65 -9.84 -0.70
C ALA A 130 6.65 -9.14 -1.61
N GLY A 131 6.47 -7.87 -2.00
CA GLY A 131 7.42 -7.13 -2.83
C GLY A 131 8.86 -7.09 -2.27
N ALA A 132 9.03 -7.15 -0.94
CA ALA A 132 10.33 -7.23 -0.29
C ALA A 132 11.00 -8.62 -0.40
N TRP A 133 10.22 -9.66 -0.68
CA TRP A 133 10.64 -11.06 -0.65
C TRP A 133 10.58 -11.71 -2.03
N PHE A 134 9.49 -11.51 -2.76
CA PHE A 134 9.13 -12.00 -4.08
C PHE A 134 8.85 -10.82 -5.02
N PRO A 135 9.13 -10.93 -6.32
CA PRO A 135 8.77 -9.90 -7.30
C PRO A 135 7.27 -9.97 -7.67
N THR A 136 6.37 -9.91 -6.68
CA THR A 136 4.91 -9.84 -6.85
C THR A 136 4.29 -8.99 -5.73
N SER A 137 3.03 -8.59 -5.90
CA SER A 137 2.28 -7.76 -4.97
C SER A 137 0.99 -8.45 -4.56
N TYR A 138 0.69 -8.39 -3.26
CA TYR A 138 -0.56 -8.84 -2.63
C TYR A 138 -0.99 -10.29 -2.97
N PRO A 139 -0.08 -11.29 -2.99
CA PRO A 139 -0.44 -12.68 -3.30
C PRO A 139 -1.57 -13.24 -2.43
N GLY A 140 -1.65 -12.88 -1.14
CA GLY A 140 -2.72 -13.34 -0.25
C GLY A 140 -4.11 -12.88 -0.69
N SER A 141 -4.32 -11.57 -0.83
CA SER A 141 -5.62 -11.02 -1.24
C SER A 141 -5.96 -11.38 -2.69
N ARG A 142 -5.01 -11.25 -3.63
CA ARG A 142 -5.23 -11.61 -5.04
C ARG A 142 -5.51 -13.10 -5.22
N GLY A 143 -4.83 -13.96 -4.46
CA GLY A 143 -5.10 -15.40 -4.45
C GLY A 143 -6.50 -15.71 -3.94
N ALA A 144 -6.93 -15.10 -2.82
CA ALA A 144 -8.26 -15.32 -2.27
C ALA A 144 -9.40 -14.77 -3.15
N LEU A 145 -9.14 -13.70 -3.91
CA LEU A 145 -10.08 -13.07 -4.83
C LEU A 145 -10.05 -13.69 -6.24
N GLY A 146 -9.15 -14.64 -6.51
CA GLY A 146 -9.01 -15.32 -7.80
C GLY A 146 -8.40 -14.45 -8.92
N SER A 147 -7.69 -13.36 -8.56
CA SER A 147 -7.03 -12.45 -9.51
C SER A 147 -5.52 -12.63 -9.61
N MET A 148 -4.95 -13.55 -8.84
CA MET A 148 -3.56 -13.99 -8.98
C MET A 148 -3.41 -14.89 -10.20
N ARG A 149 -2.42 -14.63 -11.06
CA ARG A 149 -2.19 -15.46 -12.24
C ARG A 149 -1.32 -16.68 -11.90
N PRO A 150 -1.56 -17.86 -12.48
CA PRO A 150 -0.80 -19.07 -12.17
C PRO A 150 0.72 -18.93 -12.39
N GLU A 151 1.16 -18.13 -13.35
CA GLU A 151 2.60 -17.92 -13.62
C GLU A 151 3.30 -17.23 -12.44
N GLU A 152 2.56 -16.45 -11.64
CA GLU A 152 3.11 -15.76 -10.47
C GLU A 152 3.49 -16.74 -9.35
N LEU A 153 2.97 -17.97 -9.37
CA LEU A 153 3.40 -19.03 -8.45
C LEU A 153 4.87 -19.44 -8.64
N GLN A 154 5.44 -19.14 -9.81
CA GLN A 154 6.83 -19.50 -10.17
C GLN A 154 7.84 -18.40 -9.81
N VAL A 155 7.39 -17.24 -9.32
CA VAL A 155 8.31 -16.18 -8.88
C VAL A 155 9.13 -16.67 -7.70
N ARG A 156 10.43 -16.36 -7.70
CA ARG A 156 11.39 -16.84 -6.69
C ARG A 156 11.59 -15.81 -5.60
N ARG A 157 11.69 -16.27 -4.36
CA ARG A 157 12.07 -15.43 -3.22
C ARG A 157 13.54 -15.02 -3.35
N GLN A 158 13.87 -13.77 -3.06
CA GLN A 158 15.20 -13.19 -3.28
C GLN A 158 16.30 -13.83 -2.42
N ASP A 159 15.95 -14.26 -1.21
CA ASP A 159 16.87 -14.84 -0.23
C ASP A 159 17.09 -16.35 -0.42
N SER A 160 16.02 -17.11 -0.67
CA SER A 160 16.07 -18.59 -0.71
C SER A 160 16.14 -19.15 -2.13
N GLY A 161 15.80 -18.35 -3.15
CA GLY A 161 15.72 -18.78 -4.54
C GLY A 161 14.56 -19.74 -4.84
N ARG A 162 13.75 -20.12 -3.85
CA ARG A 162 12.59 -21.01 -4.00
C ARG A 162 11.36 -20.24 -4.48
N THR A 163 10.52 -20.92 -5.25
CA THR A 163 9.30 -20.37 -5.83
C THR A 163 8.25 -20.10 -4.76
N LEU A 164 7.32 -19.19 -5.05
CA LEU A 164 6.17 -18.93 -4.18
C LEU A 164 5.35 -20.20 -3.92
N ALA A 165 5.12 -21.04 -4.94
CA ALA A 165 4.43 -22.32 -4.77
C ALA A 165 5.15 -23.28 -3.81
N GLU A 166 6.48 -23.31 -3.82
CA GLU A 166 7.24 -24.15 -2.88
C GLU A 166 7.10 -23.65 -1.43
N HIS A 167 7.07 -22.34 -1.21
CA HIS A 167 6.83 -21.76 0.12
C HIS A 167 5.39 -21.96 0.58
N MET A 168 4.41 -21.79 -0.30
CA MET A 168 3.01 -22.11 -0.01
C MET A 168 2.86 -23.56 0.46
N ARG A 169 3.45 -24.52 -0.26
CA ARG A 169 3.39 -25.95 0.11
C ARG A 169 4.09 -26.24 1.43
N GLU A 170 5.22 -25.59 1.71
CA GLU A 170 5.94 -25.75 2.97
C GLU A 170 5.13 -25.26 4.17
N GLU A 171 4.40 -24.16 4.01
CA GLU A 171 3.46 -23.64 5.01
C GLU A 171 2.15 -24.45 5.07
N GLY A 172 1.96 -25.45 4.20
CA GLY A 172 0.78 -26.33 4.17
C GLY A 172 -0.40 -25.80 3.36
N PHE A 173 -0.18 -24.83 2.47
CA PHE A 173 -1.19 -24.21 1.61
C PHE A 173 -1.22 -24.84 0.20
N ASP A 174 -2.32 -24.65 -0.53
CA ASP A 174 -2.55 -25.26 -1.85
C ASP A 174 -2.33 -24.25 -2.99
N PRO A 175 -1.14 -24.21 -3.63
CA PRO A 175 -0.94 -23.38 -4.82
C PRO A 175 -1.82 -23.79 -6.00
N GLY A 176 -2.30 -25.04 -6.03
CA GLY A 176 -3.22 -25.52 -7.06
C GLY A 176 -4.56 -24.78 -7.03
N PHE A 177 -4.95 -24.18 -5.90
CA PHE A 177 -6.12 -23.31 -5.79
C PHE A 177 -6.07 -22.15 -6.79
N VAL A 178 -4.90 -21.52 -6.93
CA VAL A 178 -4.67 -20.42 -7.88
C VAL A 178 -4.62 -20.95 -9.31
N GLU A 179 -3.99 -22.11 -9.55
CA GLU A 179 -3.93 -22.75 -10.87
C GLU A 179 -5.32 -23.09 -11.43
N ARG A 180 -6.26 -23.46 -10.54
CA ARG A 180 -7.66 -23.75 -10.88
C ARG A 180 -8.53 -22.49 -11.06
N GLY A 181 -7.98 -21.30 -10.79
CA GLY A 181 -8.72 -20.03 -10.88
C GLY A 181 -9.86 -19.93 -9.87
N GLU A 182 -9.72 -20.59 -8.71
CA GLU A 182 -10.75 -20.58 -7.67
C GLU A 182 -10.74 -19.26 -6.88
N ARG A 183 -11.86 -18.98 -6.19
CA ARG A 183 -12.01 -17.81 -5.31
C ARG A 183 -12.52 -18.24 -3.94
N ALA A 184 -11.88 -17.75 -2.89
CA ALA A 184 -12.27 -18.00 -1.50
C ALA A 184 -13.26 -16.94 -1.00
N ILE A 185 -13.16 -15.72 -1.55
CA ILE A 185 -14.00 -14.56 -1.24
C ILE A 185 -14.27 -13.75 -2.52
N GLY A 186 -15.26 -12.85 -2.47
CA GLY A 186 -15.62 -12.00 -3.61
C GLY A 186 -16.85 -11.14 -3.33
N PRO A 187 -17.31 -10.36 -4.33
CA PRO A 187 -18.39 -9.36 -4.16
C PRO A 187 -19.75 -9.98 -3.78
N ASP A 188 -19.94 -11.28 -4.02
CA ASP A 188 -21.16 -11.99 -3.64
C ASP A 188 -21.26 -12.25 -2.13
N GLY A 189 -20.12 -12.31 -1.42
CA GLY A 189 -20.06 -12.68 0.00
C GLY A 189 -19.56 -11.59 0.94
N VAL A 190 -19.09 -10.45 0.40
CA VAL A 190 -18.49 -9.34 1.16
C VAL A 190 -19.26 -8.05 0.88
N ALA A 191 -19.79 -7.43 1.93
CA ALA A 191 -20.54 -6.18 1.87
C ALA A 191 -19.59 -4.99 1.80
N ALA A 192 -18.51 -5.04 2.60
CA ALA A 192 -17.41 -4.09 2.56
C ALA A 192 -16.13 -4.74 3.08
N PHE A 193 -15.00 -4.31 2.53
CA PHE A 193 -13.67 -4.51 3.07
C PHE A 193 -13.15 -3.18 3.62
N LEU A 194 -12.74 -3.15 4.88
CA LEU A 194 -12.12 -1.99 5.51
C LEU A 194 -10.71 -2.36 5.98
N GLU A 195 -9.73 -1.60 5.52
CA GLU A 195 -8.34 -1.73 5.95
C GLU A 195 -7.92 -0.51 6.78
N VAL A 196 -7.61 -0.74 8.05
CA VAL A 196 -6.93 0.26 8.87
C VAL A 196 -5.43 0.10 8.61
N HIS A 197 -4.72 1.19 8.42
CA HIS A 197 -3.29 1.15 8.11
C HIS A 197 -2.61 2.39 8.68
N ILE A 198 -1.31 2.35 8.97
CA ILE A 198 -0.57 3.60 9.20
C ILE A 198 -0.49 4.42 7.91
N GLU A 199 -0.40 5.73 7.99
CA GLU A 199 -0.29 6.59 6.80
C GLU A 199 0.96 6.28 5.96
N GLN A 200 2.06 5.90 6.62
CA GLN A 200 3.41 5.76 6.08
C GLN A 200 4.05 7.08 5.59
N GLY A 201 3.24 8.13 5.42
CA GLY A 201 3.65 9.49 5.12
C GLY A 201 3.61 10.43 6.33
N PRO A 202 3.98 11.71 6.13
CA PRO A 202 4.07 12.68 7.21
C PRO A 202 2.83 13.58 7.36
N VAL A 203 1.79 13.44 6.51
CA VAL A 203 0.72 14.44 6.38
C VAL A 203 -0.11 14.54 7.65
N LEU A 204 -0.59 13.42 8.18
CA LEU A 204 -1.39 13.37 9.40
C LEU A 204 -0.58 13.82 10.62
N ASP A 205 0.71 13.51 10.67
CA ASP A 205 1.59 13.94 11.77
C ASP A 205 1.86 15.43 11.72
N ALA A 206 2.16 15.98 10.54
CA ALA A 206 2.41 17.40 10.34
C ALA A 206 1.17 18.27 10.53
N GLU A 207 -0.02 17.78 10.13
CA GLU A 207 -1.31 18.49 10.24
C GLU A 207 -2.02 18.26 11.59
N GLU A 208 -1.41 17.45 12.46
CA GLU A 208 -1.96 17.04 13.75
C GLU A 208 -3.40 16.48 13.62
N ILE A 209 -3.58 15.57 12.66
CA ILE A 209 -4.85 14.88 12.40
C ILE A 209 -4.65 13.39 12.70
N PRO A 210 -5.43 12.78 13.61
CA PRO A 210 -5.19 11.40 14.06
C PRO A 210 -5.59 10.35 13.00
N VAL A 211 -6.59 10.65 12.17
CA VAL A 211 -7.17 9.67 11.23
C VAL A 211 -7.31 10.25 9.81
N GLY A 212 -6.89 9.49 8.81
CA GLY A 212 -7.15 9.78 7.40
C GLY A 212 -8.26 8.88 6.83
N ILE A 213 -9.15 9.41 5.99
CA ILE A 213 -10.10 8.61 5.19
C ILE A 213 -9.52 8.53 3.78
N VAL A 214 -9.15 7.32 3.36
CA VAL A 214 -8.46 7.13 2.08
C VAL A 214 -9.46 7.17 0.93
N THR A 215 -9.15 7.98 -0.07
CA THR A 215 -9.95 8.19 -1.29
C THR A 215 -9.62 7.19 -2.39
N GLY A 216 -8.39 6.68 -2.41
CA GLY A 216 -7.93 5.69 -3.37
C GLY A 216 -6.44 5.39 -3.23
N ILE A 217 -6.05 4.28 -3.85
CA ILE A 217 -4.66 3.89 -4.06
C ILE A 217 -4.26 4.34 -5.48
N PRO A 218 -3.20 5.14 -5.62
CA PRO A 218 -2.88 5.80 -6.87
C PRO A 218 -2.43 4.82 -7.95
N GLY A 219 -2.82 5.10 -9.18
CA GLY A 219 -2.20 4.52 -10.36
C GLY A 219 -0.85 5.17 -10.63
N SER A 220 -0.15 4.68 -11.64
CA SER A 220 1.15 5.24 -12.03
C SER A 220 1.32 5.28 -13.54
N ARG A 221 2.11 6.26 -14.00
CA ARG A 221 2.74 6.29 -15.32
C ARG A 221 4.25 6.45 -15.11
N ARG A 222 5.04 5.62 -15.78
CA ARG A 222 6.47 5.44 -15.50
C ARG A 222 7.28 5.36 -16.77
N LEU A 223 8.44 6.00 -16.74
CA LEU A 223 9.54 5.83 -17.69
C LEU A 223 10.67 5.12 -16.96
N ARG A 224 10.92 3.84 -17.28
CA ARG A 224 11.91 3.02 -16.55
C ARG A 224 13.31 3.03 -17.18
N ALA A 225 13.42 3.52 -18.41
CA ALA A 225 14.64 3.43 -19.21
C ALA A 225 14.85 4.69 -20.07
N GLY A 226 14.53 5.87 -19.54
CA GLY A 226 14.71 7.13 -20.24
C GLY A 226 16.19 7.43 -20.49
N ARG A 227 16.51 7.93 -21.69
CA ARG A 227 17.86 8.27 -22.14
C ARG A 227 17.87 9.58 -22.89
N VAL A 228 19.00 10.28 -22.80
CA VAL A 228 19.29 11.50 -23.57
C VAL A 228 20.62 11.29 -24.27
N THR A 229 20.63 11.43 -25.59
CA THR A 229 21.82 11.32 -26.43
C THR A 229 22.19 12.71 -26.96
N GLY A 230 23.37 13.16 -26.61
CA GLY A 230 24.01 14.38 -27.08
C GLY A 230 25.35 14.07 -27.75
N GLU A 231 26.38 14.84 -27.43
CA GLU A 231 27.72 14.66 -28.01
C GLU A 231 28.83 14.85 -26.97
N TRP A 232 29.72 13.87 -26.88
CA TRP A 232 30.93 13.95 -26.06
C TRP A 232 31.90 14.98 -26.65
N ASN A 233 32.34 15.95 -25.84
CA ASN A 233 33.35 16.90 -26.29
C ASN A 233 34.17 17.46 -25.11
N HIS A 234 35.22 18.23 -25.38
CA HIS A 234 36.09 18.79 -24.34
C HIS A 234 35.38 19.92 -23.57
N SER A 235 35.31 19.81 -22.24
CA SER A 235 34.55 20.75 -21.39
C SER A 235 35.12 22.17 -21.38
N GLY A 236 36.45 22.32 -21.45
CA GLY A 236 37.11 23.63 -21.55
C GLY A 236 37.18 24.24 -22.96
N ALA A 237 37.31 23.43 -24.01
CA ALA A 237 37.60 23.92 -25.37
C ALA A 237 36.35 24.16 -26.23
N THR A 238 35.20 23.58 -25.87
CA THR A 238 33.97 23.66 -26.69
C THR A 238 33.08 24.84 -26.23
N PRO A 239 32.93 25.91 -27.05
CA PRO A 239 32.04 27.02 -26.72
C PRO A 239 30.58 26.57 -26.60
N ARG A 240 29.79 27.25 -25.77
CA ARG A 240 28.39 26.90 -25.47
C ARG A 240 27.53 26.64 -26.72
N LYS A 241 27.68 27.46 -27.77
CA LYS A 241 26.88 27.36 -29.01
C LYS A 241 27.08 26.08 -29.81
N TYR A 242 28.13 25.31 -29.52
CA TYR A 242 28.44 24.05 -30.20
C TYR A 242 28.19 22.82 -29.32
N ARG A 243 27.67 23.00 -28.11
CA ARG A 243 27.46 21.88 -27.19
C ARG A 243 26.12 21.21 -27.45
N ARG A 244 26.12 19.88 -27.43
CA ARG A 244 24.94 19.02 -27.34
C ARG A 244 25.01 18.27 -26.00
N ASP A 245 24.86 19.02 -24.92
CA ASP A 245 25.09 18.53 -23.56
C ASP A 245 23.86 17.77 -23.03
N ALA A 246 23.97 16.45 -22.92
CA ALA A 246 22.88 15.58 -22.48
C ALA A 246 22.52 15.81 -21.00
N GLY A 247 23.51 16.11 -20.16
CA GLY A 247 23.29 16.35 -18.73
C GLY A 247 22.47 17.61 -18.49
N ILE A 248 22.80 18.70 -19.19
CA ILE A 248 22.02 19.95 -19.08
C ILE A 248 20.62 19.80 -19.69
N ALA A 249 20.48 19.07 -20.81
CA ALA A 249 19.17 18.82 -21.40
C ALA A 249 18.25 18.05 -20.43
N LEU A 250 18.77 17.03 -19.76
CA LEU A 250 18.03 16.27 -18.76
C LEU A 250 17.65 17.13 -17.54
N ALA A 251 18.56 17.98 -17.06
CA ALA A 251 18.28 18.90 -15.96
C ALA A 251 17.16 19.90 -16.31
N GLU A 252 17.13 20.40 -17.56
CA GLU A 252 16.04 21.27 -18.02
C GLU A 252 14.68 20.58 -18.03
N LEU A 253 14.62 19.32 -18.46
CA LEU A 253 13.37 18.55 -18.43
C LEU A 253 12.89 18.37 -16.98
N ALA A 254 13.78 18.03 -16.06
CA ALA A 254 13.44 17.84 -14.64
C ALA A 254 12.85 19.10 -14.02
N VAL A 255 13.48 20.27 -14.22
CA VAL A 255 12.97 21.56 -13.73
C VAL A 255 11.63 21.91 -14.38
N ALA A 256 11.49 21.69 -15.70
CA ALA A 256 10.25 22.01 -16.40
C ALA A 256 9.06 21.17 -15.91
N LEU A 257 9.28 19.90 -15.55
CA LEU A 257 8.24 19.03 -14.99
C LEU A 257 7.92 19.38 -13.53
N ASP A 258 8.91 19.73 -12.71
CA ASP A 258 8.68 20.21 -11.35
C ASP A 258 7.82 21.48 -11.33
N GLU A 259 8.17 22.46 -12.16
CA GLU A 259 7.35 23.68 -12.32
C GLU A 259 5.95 23.38 -12.86
N ALA A 260 5.81 22.39 -13.74
CA ALA A 260 4.52 21.97 -14.25
C ALA A 260 3.66 21.30 -13.18
N TRP A 261 4.27 20.46 -12.35
CA TRP A 261 3.61 19.87 -11.19
C TRP A 261 3.07 20.94 -10.25
N CYS A 262 3.88 21.93 -9.85
CA CYS A 262 3.42 23.05 -9.03
C CYS A 262 2.20 23.77 -9.63
N ARG A 263 2.19 24.01 -10.95
CA ARG A 263 1.05 24.64 -11.64
C ARG A 263 -0.20 23.75 -11.68
N LEU A 264 -0.02 22.45 -11.88
CA LEU A 264 -1.12 21.48 -11.93
C LEU A 264 -1.73 21.27 -10.54
N GLU A 265 -0.90 21.20 -9.50
CA GLU A 265 -1.34 21.10 -8.11
C GLU A 265 -2.16 22.32 -7.69
N ALA A 266 -1.72 23.54 -8.05
CA ALA A 266 -2.49 24.77 -7.84
C ALA A 266 -3.86 24.79 -8.56
N ARG A 267 -4.08 23.88 -9.53
CA ARG A 267 -5.36 23.67 -10.24
C ARG A 267 -6.15 22.47 -9.71
N GLY A 268 -5.71 21.86 -8.62
CA GLY A 268 -6.37 20.73 -7.97
C GLY A 268 -5.93 19.36 -8.47
N HIS A 269 -4.88 19.27 -9.29
CA HIS A 269 -4.32 17.97 -9.65
C HIS A 269 -3.40 17.46 -8.54
N GLN A 270 -3.92 16.60 -7.68
CA GLN A 270 -3.12 15.88 -6.70
C GLN A 270 -2.33 14.76 -7.39
N MET A 271 -1.01 14.82 -7.31
CA MET A 271 -0.11 13.80 -7.83
C MET A 271 1.23 13.87 -7.12
N VAL A 272 2.05 12.85 -7.33
CA VAL A 272 3.49 12.91 -7.05
C VAL A 272 4.26 12.70 -8.35
N CYS A 273 5.37 13.41 -8.52
CA CYS A 273 6.26 13.28 -9.68
C CYS A 273 7.72 13.20 -9.21
N THR A 274 8.38 12.09 -9.51
CA THR A 274 9.73 11.83 -9.01
C THR A 274 10.65 11.34 -10.11
N PHE A 275 11.78 12.03 -10.31
CA PHE A 275 12.92 11.48 -11.03
C PHE A 275 13.70 10.54 -10.10
N CYS A 276 13.37 9.24 -10.16
CA CYS A 276 14.01 8.21 -9.33
C CYS A 276 15.49 8.00 -9.65
N VAL A 277 15.88 8.28 -10.90
CA VAL A 277 17.27 8.29 -11.36
C VAL A 277 17.47 9.52 -12.24
N LEU A 278 18.59 10.22 -12.03
CA LEU A 278 19.01 11.36 -12.84
C LEU A 278 20.55 11.33 -12.93
N ALA A 279 21.10 10.76 -14.01
CA ALA A 279 22.54 10.49 -14.08
C ALA A 279 23.13 10.67 -15.49
N THR A 280 24.33 11.23 -15.60
CA THR A 280 25.14 11.12 -16.82
C THR A 280 25.71 9.71 -16.96
N ALA A 281 26.04 9.30 -18.18
CA ALA A 281 26.64 7.99 -18.42
C ALA A 281 28.01 7.84 -17.69
N PRO A 282 28.40 6.61 -17.29
CA PRO A 282 29.65 6.36 -16.54
C PRO A 282 30.93 6.88 -17.20
N GLU A 283 30.93 7.03 -18.53
CA GLU A 283 32.02 7.53 -19.35
C GLU A 283 32.25 9.05 -19.20
N ALA A 284 31.28 9.75 -18.57
CA ALA A 284 31.40 11.14 -18.20
C ALA A 284 32.56 11.37 -17.23
N GLY A 285 33.18 12.53 -17.32
CA GLY A 285 34.30 12.92 -16.48
C GLY A 285 34.48 14.42 -16.46
N PHE A 286 35.24 14.92 -15.48
CA PHE A 286 35.37 16.35 -15.21
C PHE A 286 35.81 17.21 -16.42
N THR A 287 36.56 16.64 -17.36
CA THR A 287 37.05 17.32 -18.56
C THR A 287 36.21 17.09 -19.82
N LYS A 288 35.02 16.47 -19.69
CA LYS A 288 34.15 16.11 -20.81
C LYS A 288 32.74 16.71 -20.66
N ILE A 289 32.19 17.20 -21.75
CA ILE A 289 30.75 17.44 -21.90
C ILE A 289 30.06 16.08 -21.96
N ALA A 290 28.96 15.92 -21.22
CA ALA A 290 28.21 14.67 -21.20
C ALA A 290 27.52 14.43 -22.54
N GLY A 291 27.94 13.37 -23.24
CA GLY A 291 27.32 12.92 -24.48
C GLY A 291 26.09 12.05 -24.24
N GLU A 292 25.92 11.49 -23.03
CA GLU A 292 24.78 10.67 -22.68
C GLU A 292 24.34 10.90 -21.23
N ALA A 293 23.02 10.79 -21.02
CA ALA A 293 22.40 10.77 -19.70
C ALA A 293 21.22 9.78 -19.68
N GLN A 294 20.85 9.34 -18.49
CA GLN A 294 19.74 8.42 -18.27
C GLN A 294 18.89 8.87 -17.08
N PHE A 295 17.62 8.51 -17.12
CA PHE A 295 16.68 8.83 -16.06
C PHE A 295 15.57 7.79 -15.91
N GLN A 296 14.95 7.83 -14.74
CA GLN A 296 13.73 7.09 -14.45
C GLN A 296 12.72 8.05 -13.85
N LEU A 297 11.50 8.05 -14.38
CA LEU A 297 10.41 8.92 -13.95
C LEU A 297 9.27 8.08 -13.40
N ASP A 298 8.76 8.43 -12.22
CA ASP A 298 7.56 7.83 -11.62
C ASP A 298 6.56 8.94 -11.28
N VAL A 299 5.39 8.91 -11.93
CA VAL A 299 4.29 9.83 -11.68
C VAL A 299 3.09 9.03 -11.20
N ARG A 300 2.52 9.41 -10.06
CA ARG A 300 1.39 8.69 -9.44
C ARG A 300 0.25 9.62 -9.08
N SER A 301 -0.98 9.14 -9.25
CA SER A 301 -2.20 9.86 -8.89
C SER A 301 -3.39 8.90 -8.79
N VAL A 302 -4.35 9.22 -7.92
CA VAL A 302 -5.67 8.56 -7.91
C VAL A 302 -6.54 8.97 -9.12
N ASN A 303 -6.27 10.15 -9.68
CA ASN A 303 -6.84 10.62 -10.94
C ASN A 303 -5.79 10.51 -12.06
N LEU A 304 -5.90 9.50 -12.92
CA LEU A 304 -4.95 9.29 -14.01
C LEU A 304 -4.90 10.46 -15.01
N HIS A 305 -5.97 11.26 -15.13
CA HIS A 305 -5.93 12.48 -15.93
C HIS A 305 -4.87 13.48 -15.44
N SER A 306 -4.56 13.49 -14.14
CA SER A 306 -3.46 14.29 -13.59
C SER A 306 -2.09 13.80 -14.09
N CYS A 307 -1.89 12.48 -14.16
CA CYS A 307 -0.67 11.93 -14.75
C CYS A 307 -0.59 12.28 -16.24
N ASP A 308 -1.71 12.16 -16.95
CA ASP A 308 -1.77 12.49 -18.38
C ASP A 308 -1.42 13.95 -18.63
N ALA A 309 -1.98 14.88 -17.85
CA ALA A 309 -1.67 16.30 -17.97
C ALA A 309 -0.17 16.61 -17.79
N LEU A 310 0.52 15.92 -16.88
CA LEU A 310 1.97 16.10 -16.71
C LEU A 310 2.77 15.46 -17.85
N PHE A 311 2.33 14.31 -18.37
CA PHE A 311 2.97 13.64 -19.50
C PHE A 311 2.81 14.42 -20.81
N GLU A 312 1.69 15.11 -21.03
CA GLU A 312 1.57 16.04 -22.16
C GLU A 312 2.64 17.14 -22.09
N VAL A 313 2.86 17.72 -20.90
CA VAL A 313 3.96 18.68 -20.70
C VAL A 313 5.33 18.04 -20.93
N LEU A 314 5.51 16.78 -20.53
CA LEU A 314 6.75 16.03 -20.79
C LEU A 314 7.04 15.94 -22.28
N TYR A 315 6.07 15.52 -23.10
CA TYR A 315 6.30 15.36 -24.54
C TYR A 315 6.59 16.70 -25.22
N ASP A 316 5.84 17.75 -24.86
CA ASP A 316 6.07 19.11 -25.37
C ASP A 316 7.47 19.61 -25.03
N ARG A 317 7.88 19.45 -23.76
CA ARG A 317 9.20 19.92 -23.30
C ARG A 317 10.34 19.12 -23.88
N VAL A 318 10.17 17.82 -24.08
CA VAL A 318 11.15 16.99 -24.78
C VAL A 318 11.40 17.55 -26.18
N ALA A 319 10.35 17.75 -26.98
CA ALA A 319 10.49 18.25 -28.35
C ALA A 319 11.16 19.63 -28.42
N GLU A 320 10.80 20.54 -27.50
CA GLU A 320 11.43 21.86 -27.41
C GLU A 320 12.93 21.79 -27.04
N ILE A 321 13.29 20.95 -26.08
CA ILE A 321 14.67 20.79 -25.61
C ILE A 321 15.53 20.17 -26.71
N GLU A 322 15.03 19.13 -27.39
CA GLU A 322 15.71 18.50 -28.53
C GLU A 322 16.03 19.53 -29.62
N ALA A 323 15.03 20.30 -30.06
CA ALA A 323 15.19 21.30 -31.11
C ALA A 323 16.20 22.40 -30.72
N ARG A 324 16.15 22.87 -29.47
CA ARG A 324 17.01 23.96 -28.98
C ARG A 324 18.45 23.51 -28.72
N ARG A 325 18.67 22.28 -28.26
CA ARG A 325 19.98 21.78 -27.81
C ARG A 325 20.66 20.82 -28.78
N GLY A 326 19.94 20.33 -29.79
CA GLY A 326 20.45 19.35 -30.75
C GLY A 326 20.79 18.01 -30.10
N VAL A 327 20.04 17.62 -29.07
CA VAL A 327 20.09 16.30 -28.41
C VAL A 327 18.87 15.48 -28.83
N THR A 328 18.84 14.20 -28.47
CA THR A 328 17.70 13.29 -28.67
C THR A 328 17.30 12.66 -27.35
N PHE A 329 16.00 12.58 -27.05
CA PHE A 329 15.45 11.81 -25.94
C PHE A 329 14.87 10.50 -26.46
N ASP A 330 15.23 9.40 -25.80
CA ASP A 330 14.53 8.13 -25.89
C ASP A 330 13.84 7.88 -24.54
N LEU A 331 12.51 7.98 -24.50
CA LEU A 331 11.75 7.81 -23.26
C LEU A 331 11.61 6.33 -22.85
N GLY A 332 11.94 5.40 -23.76
CA GLY A 332 11.68 3.98 -23.59
C GLY A 332 10.19 3.63 -23.55
N PRO A 333 9.85 2.36 -23.28
CA PRO A 333 8.46 1.95 -23.13
C PRO A 333 7.87 2.52 -21.85
N GLU A 334 6.66 3.05 -21.98
CA GLU A 334 5.86 3.46 -20.83
C GLU A 334 5.28 2.24 -20.11
N ALA A 335 5.32 2.30 -18.78
CA ALA A 335 4.70 1.33 -17.91
C ALA A 335 3.80 2.04 -16.90
N GLY A 336 2.85 1.31 -16.30
CA GLY A 336 1.94 1.93 -15.34
C GLY A 336 1.07 0.95 -14.58
N SER A 337 0.26 1.50 -13.69
CA SER A 337 -0.78 0.79 -12.94
C SER A 337 -2.06 1.62 -12.92
N ARG A 338 -3.19 0.94 -12.80
CA ARG A 338 -4.49 1.59 -12.66
C ARG A 338 -4.69 2.03 -11.21
N ALA A 339 -5.29 3.20 -11.02
CA ALA A 339 -5.75 3.62 -9.70
C ALA A 339 -6.89 2.72 -9.21
N SER A 340 -6.94 2.49 -7.91
CA SER A 340 -8.02 1.76 -7.24
C SER A 340 -8.73 2.72 -6.29
N LEU A 341 -9.87 3.26 -6.72
CA LEU A 341 -10.66 4.18 -5.89
C LEU A 341 -11.34 3.42 -4.76
N MET A 342 -11.40 4.03 -3.59
CA MET A 342 -12.20 3.49 -2.49
C MET A 342 -13.68 3.78 -2.73
N ASP A 343 -14.55 2.87 -2.28
CA ASP A 343 -15.99 2.99 -2.46
C ASP A 343 -16.54 4.24 -1.75
N ALA A 344 -17.34 5.04 -2.48
CA ALA A 344 -17.87 6.29 -1.96
C ALA A 344 -18.85 6.08 -0.78
N GLY A 345 -19.58 4.96 -0.77
CA GLY A 345 -20.49 4.59 0.30
C GLY A 345 -19.73 4.20 1.57
N VAL A 346 -18.64 3.45 1.43
CA VAL A 346 -17.72 3.11 2.53
C VAL A 346 -17.07 4.38 3.08
N GLN A 347 -16.50 5.25 2.23
CA GLN A 347 -15.91 6.54 2.66
C GLN A 347 -16.91 7.40 3.43
N ALA A 348 -18.15 7.53 2.93
CA ALA A 348 -19.20 8.28 3.62
C ALA A 348 -19.61 7.62 4.95
N GLY A 349 -19.59 6.29 5.04
CA GLY A 349 -19.82 5.54 6.27
C GLY A 349 -18.75 5.82 7.32
N LEU A 350 -17.48 5.82 6.92
CA LEU A 350 -16.35 6.16 7.79
C LEU A 350 -16.42 7.60 8.29
N ALA A 351 -16.76 8.55 7.41
CA ALA A 351 -16.92 9.95 7.78
C ALA A 351 -18.03 10.13 8.84
N ARG A 352 -19.19 9.49 8.65
CA ARG A 352 -20.29 9.52 9.64
C ARG A 352 -19.90 8.87 10.97
N ALA A 353 -19.15 7.77 10.93
CA ALA A 353 -18.66 7.11 12.13
C ALA A 353 -17.70 8.03 12.91
N ALA A 354 -16.77 8.69 12.23
CA ALA A 354 -15.85 9.64 12.83
C ALA A 354 -16.57 10.88 13.40
N GLU A 355 -17.51 11.47 12.65
CA GLU A 355 -18.33 12.60 13.10
C GLU A 355 -19.11 12.26 14.37
N THR A 356 -19.72 11.06 14.42
CA THR A 356 -20.47 10.60 15.60
C THR A 356 -19.59 10.44 16.84
N LEU A 357 -18.31 10.10 16.65
CA LEU A 357 -17.34 9.92 17.72
C LEU A 357 -16.57 11.21 18.06
N GLY A 358 -16.74 12.28 17.28
CA GLY A 358 -15.97 13.52 17.41
C GLY A 358 -14.50 13.38 17.00
N VAL A 359 -14.15 12.39 16.17
CA VAL A 359 -12.78 12.14 15.69
C VAL A 359 -12.49 13.04 14.49
N LYS A 360 -11.39 13.80 14.56
CA LYS A 360 -10.94 14.66 13.46
C LYS A 360 -10.38 13.79 12.32
N THR A 361 -10.81 14.06 11.09
CA THR A 361 -10.38 13.29 9.90
C THR A 361 -9.88 14.19 8.77
N LEU A 362 -9.04 13.61 7.90
CA LEU A 362 -8.60 14.20 6.64
C LEU A 362 -8.87 13.23 5.47
N SER A 363 -9.49 13.69 4.39
CA SER A 363 -9.57 12.91 3.15
C SER A 363 -8.25 13.00 2.38
N MET A 364 -7.66 11.84 2.05
CA MET A 364 -6.36 11.80 1.37
C MET A 364 -6.22 10.56 0.48
N ALA A 365 -5.25 10.55 -0.43
CA ALA A 365 -4.87 9.35 -1.18
C ALA A 365 -3.81 8.55 -0.40
N SER A 366 -3.71 7.25 -0.65
CA SER A 366 -2.55 6.48 -0.16
C SER A 366 -1.30 6.82 -0.99
N GLY A 367 -0.13 6.88 -0.36
CA GLY A 367 1.16 6.91 -1.07
C GLY A 367 1.67 5.50 -1.42
N GLY A 368 1.30 4.53 -0.59
CA GLY A 368 1.62 3.10 -0.72
C GLY A 368 0.58 2.34 -1.54
N GLY A 369 0.87 1.07 -1.78
CA GLY A 369 -0.14 0.12 -2.23
C GLY A 369 -0.57 -0.77 -1.08
N HIS A 370 -1.78 -1.31 -1.14
CA HIS A 370 -2.37 -2.11 -0.06
C HIS A 370 -3.32 -3.16 -0.62
N ASP A 371 -3.64 -4.17 0.20
CA ASP A 371 -4.61 -5.21 -0.14
C ASP A 371 -5.98 -4.66 -0.56
N ALA A 372 -6.41 -3.51 0.00
CA ALA A 372 -7.63 -2.82 -0.41
C ALA A 372 -7.73 -2.58 -1.93
N ALA A 373 -6.61 -2.42 -2.64
CA ALA A 373 -6.60 -2.32 -4.11
C ALA A 373 -7.11 -3.60 -4.77
N ALA A 374 -6.70 -4.78 -4.28
CA ALA A 374 -7.13 -6.06 -4.82
C ALA A 374 -8.64 -6.26 -4.61
N PHE A 375 -9.16 -5.89 -3.43
CA PHE A 375 -10.60 -5.93 -3.14
C PHE A 375 -11.40 -5.00 -4.05
N ALA A 376 -10.97 -3.73 -4.19
CA ALA A 376 -11.62 -2.77 -5.08
C ALA A 376 -11.65 -3.26 -6.54
N GLN A 377 -10.53 -3.79 -7.04
CA GLN A 377 -10.42 -4.32 -8.41
C GLN A 377 -11.28 -5.58 -8.63
N ALA A 378 -11.51 -6.38 -7.59
CA ALA A 378 -12.42 -7.52 -7.63
C ALA A 378 -13.91 -7.13 -7.52
N GLY A 379 -14.23 -5.83 -7.43
CA GLY A 379 -15.59 -5.32 -7.32
C GLY A 379 -16.18 -5.40 -5.92
N VAL A 380 -15.37 -5.63 -4.88
CA VAL A 380 -15.79 -5.54 -3.49
C VAL A 380 -15.75 -4.06 -3.07
N PRO A 381 -16.81 -3.51 -2.44
CA PRO A 381 -16.74 -2.18 -1.84
C PRO A 381 -15.60 -2.12 -0.81
N ALA A 382 -14.54 -1.36 -1.11
CA ALA A 382 -13.36 -1.28 -0.27
C ALA A 382 -13.17 0.15 0.26
N GLY A 383 -12.67 0.27 1.49
CA GLY A 383 -12.25 1.55 2.06
C GLY A 383 -11.02 1.36 2.94
N MET A 384 -10.34 2.46 3.23
CA MET A 384 -9.26 2.45 4.21
C MET A 384 -9.33 3.63 5.18
N LEU A 385 -8.82 3.38 6.38
CA LEU A 385 -8.52 4.41 7.37
C LEU A 385 -7.01 4.45 7.59
N PHE A 386 -6.43 5.64 7.45
CA PHE A 386 -5.08 5.88 7.92
C PHE A 386 -5.04 6.26 9.38
N VAL A 387 -4.04 5.76 10.09
CA VAL A 387 -3.64 6.17 11.42
C VAL A 387 -2.42 7.07 11.27
N ARG A 388 -2.44 8.22 11.94
CA ARG A 388 -1.26 9.05 12.10
C ARG A 388 -0.10 8.22 12.67
N ASN A 389 1.05 8.25 12.01
CA ASN A 389 2.25 7.56 12.47
C ASN A 389 3.48 8.49 12.40
N GLN A 390 4.44 8.26 13.28
CA GLN A 390 5.67 9.03 13.40
C GLN A 390 6.83 8.29 12.73
N ASN A 391 7.78 9.06 12.18
CA ASN A 391 9.00 8.56 11.53
C ASN A 391 8.77 7.70 10.26
N GLY A 392 7.62 7.81 9.60
CA GLY A 392 7.32 7.05 8.38
C GLY A 392 7.25 5.54 8.63
N SER A 393 7.39 4.75 7.55
CA SER A 393 7.37 3.28 7.60
C SER A 393 8.59 2.65 6.91
N HIS A 394 8.65 1.32 6.84
CA HIS A 394 9.75 0.52 6.26
C HIS A 394 11.12 0.83 6.88
N ASN A 395 11.12 1.22 8.15
CA ASN A 395 12.34 1.48 8.90
C ASN A 395 12.16 1.11 10.39
N PRO A 396 13.24 0.81 11.13
CA PRO A 396 13.13 0.42 12.54
C PRO A 396 12.63 1.51 13.49
N GLN A 397 12.63 2.78 13.07
CA GLN A 397 12.20 3.92 13.86
C GLN A 397 10.70 4.22 13.70
N GLU A 398 9.97 3.48 12.87
CA GLU A 398 8.52 3.56 12.74
C GLU A 398 7.86 3.55 14.12
N ALA A 399 6.99 4.54 14.34
CA ALA A 399 6.25 4.67 15.58
C ALA A 399 4.78 5.02 15.28
N MET A 400 3.90 4.60 16.17
CA MET A 400 2.49 4.96 16.15
C MET A 400 2.05 5.17 17.59
N ARG A 401 1.51 6.36 17.90
CA ARG A 401 0.94 6.61 19.23
C ARG A 401 -0.33 5.79 19.40
N MET A 402 -0.50 5.17 20.57
CA MET A 402 -1.69 4.34 20.83
C MET A 402 -2.99 5.15 20.92
N GLU A 403 -2.91 6.45 21.20
CA GLU A 403 -4.05 7.36 21.14
C GLU A 403 -4.61 7.50 19.71
N ASP A 404 -3.74 7.68 18.71
CA ASP A 404 -4.13 7.76 17.30
C ASP A 404 -4.74 6.43 16.83
N PHE A 405 -4.09 5.33 17.21
CA PHE A 405 -4.57 3.98 16.93
C PHE A 405 -5.95 3.71 17.56
N ALA A 406 -6.17 4.17 18.79
CA ALA A 406 -7.44 4.01 19.49
C ALA A 406 -8.58 4.73 18.76
N GLU A 407 -8.34 5.94 18.26
CA GLU A 407 -9.33 6.68 17.47
C GLU A 407 -9.68 5.95 16.16
N ALA A 408 -8.68 5.48 15.41
CA ALA A 408 -8.92 4.69 14.20
C ALA A 408 -9.69 3.39 14.50
N CYS A 409 -9.35 2.69 15.58
CA CYS A 409 -10.07 1.50 16.03
C CYS A 409 -11.54 1.82 16.36
N ALA A 410 -11.80 2.95 17.01
CA ALA A 410 -13.15 3.37 17.36
C ALA A 410 -13.98 3.67 16.10
N VAL A 411 -13.41 4.38 15.12
CA VAL A 411 -14.06 4.64 13.83
C VAL A 411 -14.34 3.35 13.08
N ALA A 412 -13.36 2.44 12.99
CA ALA A 412 -13.53 1.15 12.32
C ALA A 412 -14.59 0.26 13.00
N GLN A 413 -14.59 0.20 14.34
CA GLN A 413 -15.61 -0.54 15.11
C GLN A 413 -17.00 0.06 14.88
N ARG A 414 -17.11 1.39 14.92
CA ARG A 414 -18.38 2.07 14.73
C ARG A 414 -18.91 1.88 13.32
N PHE A 415 -18.05 2.01 12.31
CA PHE A 415 -18.39 1.68 10.92
C PHE A 415 -18.89 0.25 10.81
N ALA A 416 -18.16 -0.75 11.32
CA ALA A 416 -18.58 -2.15 11.23
C ALA A 416 -19.90 -2.45 11.97
N ALA A 417 -20.18 -1.75 13.07
CA ALA A 417 -21.45 -1.86 13.79
C ALA A 417 -22.61 -1.16 13.06
N ASP A 418 -22.35 -0.02 12.40
CA ASP A 418 -23.34 0.80 11.70
C ASP A 418 -23.62 0.32 10.27
N PHE A 419 -22.65 -0.35 9.63
CA PHE A 419 -22.75 -0.92 8.29
C PHE A 419 -23.67 -2.16 8.26
N ALA A 420 -24.62 -2.22 9.19
CA ALA A 420 -25.52 -3.30 9.53
C ALA A 420 -26.78 -3.31 8.66
#